data_AF-A0A964LS39-F1
#
_entry.id   AF-A0A964LS39-F1
#
_cell.length_a   1.000
_cell.length_b   1.000
_cell.length_c   1.000
_cell.angle_alpha   90.00
_cell.angle_beta   90.00
_cell.angle_gamma   90.00
#
_symmetry.space_group_name_H-M   'P 1'
#
loop_
_entity.id
_entity.type
_entity.pdbx_description
1 polymer ?
#
loop_
_entity_poly.entity_id
_entity_poly.type
_entity_poly.pdbx_seq_one_letter_code
_entity_poly.pdbx_strand_id
1 'polypeptide(L)'
;MWFLTSPLDMDMIPLLVVLTLGTGFMVKASMALIGQEAPVRERASVIAGSSMCGALGILAFTGIGGRLFDAWGPWAPFVLAGAYQALLLVIAIGVRVVAPGAAGPRRNA
;
A
#
# COMPACT_ATOMS: atom_id res chain seq x y z
N MET A 1 -25.11 -5.35 -6.10
CA MET A 1 -24.37 -4.84 -4.91
C MET A 1 -24.74 -3.37 -4.76
N TRP A 2 -25.31 -2.97 -3.62
CA TRP A 2 -26.02 -1.68 -3.47
C TRP A 2 -25.12 -0.47 -3.09
N PHE A 3 -23.80 -0.66 -2.96
CA PHE A 3 -22.85 0.39 -2.52
C PHE A 3 -21.74 0.74 -3.52
N LEU A 4 -21.55 -0.04 -4.58
CA LEU A 4 -20.51 0.16 -5.60
C LEU A 4 -21.19 0.06 -6.97
N THR A 5 -21.56 1.21 -7.53
CA THR A 5 -22.28 1.31 -8.80
C THR A 5 -21.30 1.39 -9.96
N SER A 6 -20.66 2.54 -10.09
CA SER A 6 -19.69 2.83 -11.13
C SER A 6 -18.62 3.75 -10.54
N PRO A 7 -17.33 3.48 -10.73
CA PRO A 7 -16.25 4.34 -10.22
C PRO A 7 -16.27 5.74 -10.85
N LEU A 8 -17.07 5.96 -11.89
CA LEU A 8 -17.28 7.25 -12.54
C LEU A 8 -18.42 8.08 -11.93
N ASP A 9 -19.19 7.51 -11.01
CA ASP A 9 -20.31 8.18 -10.37
C ASP A 9 -19.82 9.10 -9.25
N MET A 10 -20.42 10.30 -9.14
CA MET A 10 -19.97 11.32 -8.18
C MET A 10 -20.13 10.86 -6.72
N ASP A 11 -21.05 9.93 -6.47
CA ASP A 11 -21.29 9.32 -5.15
C ASP A 11 -20.10 8.47 -4.66
N MET A 12 -19.20 8.04 -5.56
CA MET A 12 -18.04 7.22 -5.22
C MET A 12 -16.79 8.05 -4.88
N ILE A 13 -16.81 9.36 -5.12
CA ILE A 13 -15.67 10.27 -4.86
C ILE A 13 -15.14 10.15 -3.43
N PRO A 14 -15.97 10.15 -2.36
CA PRO A 14 -15.47 10.04 -1.00
C PRO A 14 -14.64 8.76 -0.77
N LEU A 15 -15.07 7.64 -1.34
CA LEU A 15 -14.37 6.36 -1.27
C LEU A 15 -13.04 6.40 -2.05
N LEU A 16 -13.04 6.98 -3.25
CA LEU A 16 -11.83 7.17 -4.05
C LEU A 16 -10.81 8.08 -3.36
N VAL A 17 -11.25 9.15 -2.71
CA VAL A 17 -10.39 10.03 -1.91
C VAL A 17 -9.75 9.27 -0.76
N VAL A 18 -10.53 8.49 0.00
CA VAL A 18 -9.97 7.67 1.10
C VAL A 18 -8.98 6.63 0.58
N LEU A 19 -9.30 5.96 -0.53
CA LEU A 19 -8.42 4.97 -1.16
C LEU A 19 -7.08 5.58 -1.59
N THR A 20 -7.12 6.74 -2.25
CA THR A 20 -5.92 7.43 -2.74
C THR A 20 -5.09 8.02 -1.61
N LEU A 21 -5.72 8.59 -0.58
CA LEU A 21 -5.02 9.07 0.61
C LEU A 21 -4.30 7.90 1.32
N GLY A 22 -4.97 6.77 1.52
CA GLY A 22 -4.39 5.59 2.17
C GLY A 22 -3.14 5.08 1.46
N THR A 23 -3.24 4.89 0.14
CA THR A 23 -2.12 4.40 -0.67
C THR A 23 -0.95 5.38 -0.69
N GLY A 24 -1.22 6.69 -0.80
CA GLY A 24 -0.21 7.74 -0.76
C GLY A 24 0.60 7.76 0.54
N PHE A 25 -0.08 7.74 1.69
CA PHE A 25 0.59 7.73 3.00
C PHE A 25 1.43 6.47 3.23
N MET A 26 0.91 5.31 2.83
CA MET A 26 1.63 4.04 2.95
C MET A 26 2.97 4.07 2.20
N VAL A 27 2.97 4.55 0.96
CA VAL A 27 4.20 4.63 0.14
C VAL A 27 5.22 5.56 0.79
N LYS A 28 4.78 6.71 1.31
CA LYS A 28 5.68 7.65 2.01
C LYS A 28 6.23 7.08 3.31
N ALA A 29 5.41 6.38 4.09
CA ALA A 29 5.85 5.71 5.31
C ALA A 29 6.91 4.63 5.03
N SER A 30 6.69 3.80 4.00
CA SER A 30 7.65 2.77 3.58
C SER A 30 8.98 3.38 3.14
N MET A 31 8.95 4.43 2.31
CA MET A 31 10.15 5.14 1.87
C MET A 31 10.93 5.75 3.05
N ALA A 32 10.24 6.32 4.04
CA ALA A 32 10.87 6.85 5.23
C ALA A 32 11.56 5.75 6.06
N LEU A 33 10.90 4.61 6.27
CA LEU A 33 11.46 3.46 7.01
C LEU A 33 12.74 2.92 6.34
N ILE A 34 12.69 2.70 5.03
CA ILE A 34 13.83 2.20 4.26
C ILE A 34 15.00 3.19 4.37
N GLY A 35 14.72 4.49 4.31
CA GLY A 35 15.74 5.53 4.46
C GLY A 35 16.44 5.55 5.84
N GLN A 36 15.75 5.14 6.91
CA GLN A 36 16.30 5.07 8.26
C GLN A 36 17.10 3.78 8.49
N GLU A 37 16.60 2.65 8.02
CA GLU A 37 17.22 1.32 8.23
C GLU A 37 18.37 1.04 7.24
N ALA A 38 18.40 1.69 6.08
CA ALA A 38 19.42 1.39 5.06
C ALA A 38 20.81 1.94 5.44
N PRO A 39 21.88 1.12 5.38
CA PRO A 39 23.24 1.56 5.67
C PRO A 39 23.76 2.53 4.62
N VAL A 40 24.41 3.62 5.03
CA VAL A 40 24.81 4.78 4.19
C VAL A 40 25.49 4.37 2.88
N ARG A 41 26.35 3.34 2.94
CA ARG A 41 27.11 2.83 1.79
C ARG A 41 26.24 2.20 0.70
N GLU A 42 25.11 1.61 1.06
CA GLU A 42 24.27 0.81 0.15
C GLU A 42 22.85 1.37 0.00
N ARG A 43 22.54 2.53 0.60
CA ARG A 43 21.20 3.14 0.58
C ARG A 43 20.59 3.21 -0.82
N ALA A 44 21.38 3.63 -1.81
CA ALA A 44 20.91 3.73 -3.18
C ALA A 44 20.51 2.36 -3.77
N SER A 45 21.30 1.32 -3.49
CA SER A 45 21.01 -0.05 -3.95
C SER A 45 19.77 -0.63 -3.27
N VAL A 46 19.62 -0.43 -1.95
CA VAL A 46 18.45 -0.90 -1.19
C VAL A 46 17.18 -0.19 -1.65
N ILE A 47 17.21 1.14 -1.84
CA ILE A 47 16.07 1.92 -2.34
C ILE A 47 15.70 1.50 -3.76
N ALA A 48 16.70 1.27 -4.63
CA ALA A 48 16.47 0.78 -5.99
C ALA A 48 15.85 -0.63 -5.98
N GLY A 49 16.34 -1.54 -5.14
CA GLY A 49 15.80 -2.89 -4.98
C GLY A 49 14.35 -2.88 -4.46
N SER A 50 14.04 -2.04 -3.48
CA SER A 50 12.66 -1.84 -3.01
C SER A 50 11.75 -1.29 -4.11
N SER A 51 12.24 -0.35 -4.92
CA SER A 51 11.46 0.22 -6.02
C SER A 51 11.19 -0.81 -7.12
N MET A 52 12.17 -1.68 -7.41
CA MET A 52 12.00 -2.80 -8.35
C MET A 52 10.94 -3.79 -7.85
N CYS A 53 10.96 -4.15 -6.57
CA CYS A 53 9.93 -5.00 -5.98
C CYS A 53 8.54 -4.34 -6.04
N GLY A 54 8.47 -3.03 -5.77
CA GLY A 54 7.22 -2.26 -5.91
C GLY A 54 6.69 -2.27 -7.35
N ALA A 55 7.56 -2.08 -8.34
CA ALA A 55 7.21 -2.13 -9.76
C ALA A 55 6.69 -3.52 -10.17
N LEU A 56 7.35 -4.59 -9.73
CA LEU A 56 6.88 -5.97 -9.96
C LEU A 56 5.50 -6.21 -9.33
N GLY A 57 5.28 -5.70 -8.12
CA GLY A 57 3.99 -5.74 -7.45
C GLY A 57 2.91 -5.02 -8.27
N ILE A 58 3.18 -3.80 -8.74
CA ILE A 58 2.25 -3.03 -9.58
C ILE A 58 1.94 -3.75 -10.88
N LEU A 59 2.94 -4.35 -11.55
CA LEU A 59 2.73 -5.14 -12.78
C LEU A 59 1.80 -6.32 -12.54
N ALA A 60 2.03 -7.10 -11.47
CA ALA A 60 1.15 -8.20 -11.10
C ALA A 60 -0.26 -7.70 -10.77
N PHE A 61 -0.37 -6.61 -10.01
CA PHE A 61 -1.66 -6.03 -9.61
C PHE A 61 -2.44 -5.48 -10.79
N THR A 62 -1.76 -4.87 -11.76
CA THR A 62 -2.37 -4.35 -12.99
C THR A 62 -2.86 -5.51 -13.86
N GLY A 63 -2.07 -6.59 -13.98
CA GLY A 63 -2.48 -7.78 -14.71
C GLY A 63 -3.70 -8.48 -14.09
N ILE A 64 -3.73 -8.62 -12.77
CA ILE A 64 -4.85 -9.22 -12.05
C ILE A 64 -6.08 -8.30 -12.08
N GLY A 65 -5.88 -7.01 -11.83
CA GLY A 65 -6.93 -5.99 -11.84
C GLY A 65 -7.61 -5.85 -13.20
N GLY A 66 -6.84 -5.93 -14.29
CA GLY A 66 -7.39 -5.93 -15.66
C GLY A 66 -8.29 -7.14 -15.92
N ARG A 67 -7.84 -8.36 -15.56
CA ARG A 67 -8.70 -9.56 -15.69
C ARG A 67 -9.96 -9.47 -14.84
N LEU A 68 -9.86 -8.86 -13.65
CA LEU A 68 -10.99 -8.69 -12.76
C LEU A 68 -11.99 -7.64 -13.29
N PHE A 69 -11.49 -6.59 -13.94
CA PHE A 69 -12.30 -5.61 -14.67
C PHE A 69 -13.10 -6.30 -15.78
N ASP A 70 -12.44 -7.15 -16.58
CA ASP A 70 -13.08 -7.85 -17.70
C ASP A 70 -14.13 -8.88 -17.25
N ALA A 71 -13.91 -9.55 -16.11
CA ALA A 71 -14.80 -10.59 -15.61
C ALA A 71 -16.02 -10.06 -14.83
N TRP A 72 -15.84 -9.03 -14.00
CA TRP A 72 -16.88 -8.57 -13.04
C TRP A 72 -17.36 -7.14 -13.26
N GLY A 73 -16.56 -6.30 -13.91
CA GLY A 73 -16.90 -4.93 -14.27
C GLY A 73 -16.03 -3.86 -13.62
N PRO A 74 -16.32 -2.58 -13.92
CA PRO A 74 -15.37 -1.47 -13.70
C PRO A 74 -14.98 -1.17 -12.26
N TRP A 75 -15.82 -1.55 -11.30
CA TRP A 75 -15.62 -1.32 -9.88
C TRP A 75 -14.65 -2.33 -9.23
N ALA A 76 -14.47 -3.50 -9.84
CA ALA A 76 -13.74 -4.62 -9.26
C ALA A 76 -12.25 -4.34 -8.95
N PRO A 77 -11.45 -3.64 -9.80
CA PRO A 77 -10.07 -3.31 -9.46
C PRO A 77 -9.93 -2.39 -8.25
N PHE A 78 -10.92 -1.51 -7.99
CA PHE A 78 -10.90 -0.62 -6.83
C PHE A 78 -11.16 -1.39 -5.52
N VAL A 79 -12.07 -2.36 -5.57
CA VAL A 79 -12.31 -3.26 -4.44
C VAL A 79 -11.08 -4.12 -4.16
N LEU A 80 -10.40 -4.61 -5.19
CA LEU A 80 -9.13 -5.32 -5.05
C LEU A 80 -8.07 -4.46 -4.34
N ALA A 81 -7.92 -3.19 -4.76
CA ALA A 81 -6.99 -2.26 -4.11
C ALA A 81 -7.36 -1.99 -2.65
N GLY A 82 -8.65 -1.79 -2.34
CA GLY A 82 -9.13 -1.61 -0.97
C GLY A 82 -8.91 -2.86 -0.10
N ALA A 83 -9.20 -4.05 -0.62
CA ALA A 83 -8.99 -5.31 0.07
C ALA A 83 -7.51 -5.57 0.36
N TYR A 84 -6.62 -5.25 -0.57
CA TYR A 84 -5.18 -5.34 -0.36
C TYR A 84 -4.71 -4.41 0.77
N GLN A 85 -5.21 -3.17 0.82
CA GLN A 85 -4.90 -2.27 1.94
C GLN A 85 -5.43 -2.79 3.28
N ALA A 86 -6.64 -3.36 3.32
CA ALA A 86 -7.18 -3.98 4.53
C ALA A 86 -6.34 -5.18 4.99
N LEU A 87 -5.88 -6.02 4.05
CA LEU A 87 -4.97 -7.13 4.35
C LEU A 87 -3.65 -6.63 4.94
N LEU A 88 -3.06 -5.59 4.34
CA LEU A 88 -1.84 -4.98 4.87
C LEU A 88 -2.05 -4.38 6.27
N LEU A 89 -3.21 -3.80 6.55
CA LEU A 89 -3.54 -3.32 7.88
C LEU A 89 -3.55 -4.47 8.90
N VAL A 90 -4.16 -5.61 8.58
CA VAL A 90 -4.17 -6.79 9.45
C VAL A 90 -2.76 -7.31 9.69
N ILE A 91 -1.93 -7.39 8.64
CA ILE A 91 -0.53 -7.80 8.75
C ILE A 91 0.25 -6.81 9.62
N ALA A 92 0.07 -5.51 9.41
CA ALA A 92 0.73 -4.47 10.19
C ALA A 92 0.36 -4.53 11.68
N ILE A 93 -0.92 -4.77 12.00
CA ILE A 93 -1.37 -5.02 13.37
C ILE A 93 -0.70 -6.28 13.92
N GLY A 94 -0.68 -7.38 13.16
CA GLY A 94 -0.02 -8.61 13.55
C GLY A 94 1.47 -8.42 13.88
N VAL A 95 2.21 -7.74 13.00
CA VAL A 95 3.62 -7.38 13.22
C VAL A 95 3.76 -6.51 14.45
N ARG A 96 2.88 -5.52 14.63
CA ARG A 96 2.92 -4.62 15.79
C ARG A 96 2.66 -5.33 17.12
N VAL A 97 1.84 -6.38 17.12
CA VAL A 97 1.56 -7.20 18.31
C VAL A 97 2.71 -8.18 18.61
N VAL A 98 3.29 -8.80 17.57
CA VAL A 98 4.38 -9.78 17.74
C VAL A 98 5.72 -9.12 18.06
N ALA A 99 6.01 -7.99 17.42
CA ALA A 99 7.22 -7.21 17.63
C ALA A 99 6.82 -5.74 17.88
N PRO A 100 6.31 -5.42 19.08
CA PRO A 100 6.13 -4.03 19.48
C PRO A 100 7.52 -3.40 19.49
N GLY A 101 7.81 -2.59 18.47
CA GLY A 101 9.12 -1.97 18.27
C GLY A 101 9.62 -1.41 19.59
N ALA A 102 10.80 -1.87 20.02
CA ALA A 102 11.45 -1.32 21.21
C ALA A 102 11.46 0.20 21.06
N ALA A 103 10.86 0.91 22.01
CA ALA A 103 11.02 2.35 22.10
C ALA A 103 12.54 2.62 22.07
N GLY A 104 13.00 3.23 20.98
CA GLY A 104 14.43 3.45 20.77
C GLY A 104 15.04 4.20 21.96
N PRO A 105 16.33 3.99 22.28
CA PRO A 105 16.96 4.56 23.46
C PRO A 105 16.80 6.08 23.49
N ARG A 106 16.50 6.63 24.67
CA ARG A 106 16.67 8.07 24.96
C ARG A 106 18.11 8.44 24.64
N ARG A 107 18.37 9.03 23.49
CA ARG A 107 19.67 9.59 23.17
C ARG A 107 19.72 11.03 23.71
N ASN A 108 19.93 11.13 25.02
CA ASN A 108 20.55 12.30 25.63
C ASN A 108 22.07 12.14 25.44
N ALA A 109 22.64 12.84 24.47
CA ALA A 109 24.05 13.28 24.40
C ALA A 109 24.23 14.11 23.11
#